data_AF-A0A427YFK4-F1
#
_entry.id   AF-A0A427YFK4-F1
#
_cell.length_a   1.000
_cell.length_b   1.000
_cell.length_c   1.000
_cell.angle_alpha   90.00
_cell.angle_beta   90.00
_cell.angle_gamma   90.00
#
_symmetry.space_group_name_H-M   'P 1'
#
loop_
_entity.id
_entity.type
_entity.pdbx_description
1 polymer ?
#
loop_
_entity_poly.entity_id
_entity_poly.type
_entity_poly.pdbx_seq_one_letter_code
_entity_poly.pdbx_strand_id
1 'polypeptide(L)'
;MSFGVIFSVGNPVAYRVPSLDLPGLVSDVQINFEDGDHVFTSADFKLGTVHSAGNRPLIGRLTFRYSYNAANRTITVCGTDFPSADGMTLITLPDGSNPQQEACFEHAADGTGFAADELSGSRTWNYHSQLMPGAAKVFKSIVRGANEAMIAALEASTSPQLIIQLRTPVPELPIEHYLNLAVVYRQGQFLELYDRSSQYETTDEIRPVDSVWGGEVKMTKNENFANVIGSTPDPKVGRSWIDLWRKQFGYPTSCTSLSFPKGFDCGPTLVGGHVILGKKATKVAAGSNNVYILPICKGHNNNDKIYMAAISYLNGIWLKNYLRQ
;
A
#
# COMPACT_ATOMS: atom_id res chain seq x y z
N MET A 1 3.33 -11.28 19.23
CA MET A 1 2.19 -10.47 19.71
C MET A 1 1.26 -10.28 18.52
N SER A 2 -0.02 -10.56 18.66
CA SER A 2 -1.04 -10.33 17.62
C SER A 2 -1.97 -9.20 18.03
N PHE A 3 -2.71 -8.65 17.07
CA PHE A 3 -3.82 -7.73 17.32
C PHE A 3 -4.95 -8.00 16.33
N GLY A 4 -6.17 -7.56 16.62
CA GLY A 4 -7.30 -7.77 15.73
C GLY A 4 -8.03 -6.48 15.42
N VAL A 5 -8.67 -6.44 14.25
CA VAL A 5 -9.59 -5.36 13.87
C VAL A 5 -10.87 -5.97 13.29
N ILE A 6 -11.94 -5.19 13.35
CA ILE A 6 -13.23 -5.49 12.71
C ILE A 6 -13.49 -4.38 11.71
N PHE A 7 -13.88 -4.76 10.49
CA PHE A 7 -14.27 -3.82 9.44
C PHE A 7 -15.46 -4.38 8.66
N SER A 8 -16.25 -3.49 8.07
CA SER A 8 -17.47 -3.89 7.38
C SER A 8 -17.23 -4.12 5.88
N VAL A 9 -17.93 -5.09 5.31
CA VAL A 9 -17.97 -5.41 3.88
C VAL A 9 -19.42 -5.49 3.41
N GLY A 10 -19.70 -4.92 2.24
CA GLY A 10 -21.02 -4.93 1.63
C GLY A 10 -21.30 -3.61 0.91
N ASN A 11 -22.53 -3.47 0.45
CA ASN A 11 -23.03 -2.21 -0.10
C ASN A 11 -24.42 -1.99 0.50
N PRO A 12 -24.66 -0.89 1.24
CA PRO A 12 -25.98 -0.64 1.83
C PRO A 12 -27.05 -0.32 0.77
N VAL A 13 -26.65 -0.01 -0.46
CA VAL A 13 -27.55 0.25 -1.57
C VAL A 13 -27.88 -1.07 -2.27
N ALA A 14 -29.17 -1.40 -2.30
CA ALA A 14 -29.64 -2.59 -2.99
C ALA A 14 -29.40 -2.49 -4.52
N TYR A 15 -29.03 -3.61 -5.13
CA TYR A 15 -28.90 -3.78 -6.57
C TYR A 15 -29.76 -4.96 -7.03
N ARG A 16 -30.68 -4.73 -7.96
CA ARG A 16 -31.66 -5.73 -8.38
C ARG A 16 -31.80 -5.79 -9.89
N VAL A 17 -31.60 -6.97 -10.44
CA VAL A 17 -31.87 -7.33 -11.83
C VAL A 17 -32.49 -8.73 -11.85
N PRO A 18 -33.16 -9.16 -12.95
CA PRO A 18 -33.81 -10.46 -12.99
C PRO A 18 -32.91 -11.64 -12.62
N SER A 19 -31.62 -11.56 -12.93
CA SER A 19 -30.63 -12.62 -12.70
C SER A 19 -29.91 -12.57 -11.34
N LEU A 20 -29.99 -11.45 -10.61
CA LEU A 20 -29.23 -11.17 -9.38
C LEU A 20 -29.96 -10.15 -8.47
N ASP A 21 -30.13 -10.50 -7.20
CA ASP A 21 -30.60 -9.61 -6.13
C ASP A 21 -29.52 -9.48 -5.05
N LEU A 22 -29.00 -8.26 -4.87
CA LEU A 22 -28.15 -7.86 -3.77
C LEU A 22 -28.97 -6.92 -2.88
N PRO A 23 -29.52 -7.39 -1.74
CA PRO A 23 -30.51 -6.63 -0.99
C PRO A 23 -29.94 -5.50 -0.12
N GLY A 24 -28.64 -5.23 -0.23
CA GLY A 24 -27.98 -4.17 0.53
C GLY A 24 -27.32 -4.65 1.84
N LEU A 25 -26.88 -5.91 1.89
CA LEU A 25 -26.32 -6.49 3.12
C LEU A 25 -24.93 -5.92 3.43
N VAL A 26 -24.68 -5.72 4.72
CA VAL A 26 -23.38 -5.38 5.28
C VAL A 26 -23.04 -6.43 6.33
N SER A 27 -21.83 -6.98 6.25
CA SER A 27 -21.30 -7.98 7.18
C SER A 27 -20.03 -7.43 7.82
N ASP A 28 -19.78 -7.80 9.07
CA ASP A 28 -18.51 -7.49 9.73
C ASP A 28 -17.51 -8.62 9.51
N VAL A 29 -16.29 -8.25 9.14
CA VAL A 29 -15.16 -9.16 8.98
C VAL A 29 -14.16 -8.86 10.08
N GLN A 30 -13.86 -9.89 10.88
CA GLN A 30 -12.80 -9.85 11.86
C GLN A 30 -11.53 -10.47 11.30
N ILE A 31 -10.40 -9.81 11.48
CA ILE A 31 -9.07 -10.33 11.20
C ILE A 31 -8.19 -10.19 12.43
N ASN A 32 -7.38 -11.22 12.68
CA ASN A 32 -6.26 -11.16 13.64
C ASN A 32 -4.96 -11.14 12.84
N PHE A 33 -4.17 -10.08 13.03
CA PHE A 33 -2.87 -9.91 12.41
C PHE A 33 -1.79 -10.57 13.27
N GLU A 34 -1.04 -11.47 12.65
CA GLU A 34 0.08 -12.19 13.25
C GLU A 34 1.41 -11.68 12.70
N ASP A 35 2.47 -11.78 13.50
CA ASP A 35 3.82 -11.38 13.09
C ASP A 35 4.28 -12.20 11.87
N GLY A 36 4.93 -11.56 10.90
CA GLY A 36 5.36 -12.15 9.64
C GLY A 36 4.52 -11.76 8.42
N ASP A 37 4.72 -12.48 7.32
CA ASP A 37 4.00 -12.32 6.05
C ASP A 37 2.88 -13.35 5.94
N HIS A 38 1.66 -12.89 5.64
CA HIS A 38 0.46 -13.73 5.70
C HIS A 38 -0.49 -13.46 4.53
N VAL A 39 -1.31 -14.47 4.22
CA VAL A 39 -2.49 -14.32 3.36
C VAL A 39 -3.72 -14.46 4.23
N PHE A 40 -4.54 -13.43 4.29
CA PHE A 40 -5.84 -13.50 4.95
C PHE A 40 -6.90 -14.01 3.97
N THR A 41 -7.82 -14.81 4.51
CA THR A 41 -9.05 -15.22 3.84
C THR A 41 -10.17 -15.17 4.86
N SER A 42 -11.22 -14.39 4.59
CA SER A 42 -12.36 -14.28 5.49
C SER A 42 -13.20 -15.57 5.54
N ALA A 43 -14.05 -15.69 6.56
CA ALA A 43 -15.19 -16.59 6.47
C ALA A 43 -16.12 -16.16 5.33
N ASP A 44 -16.93 -17.10 4.87
CA ASP A 44 -17.95 -16.87 3.85
C ASP A 44 -19.09 -16.00 4.41
N PHE A 45 -19.52 -15.01 3.63
CA PHE A 45 -20.65 -14.15 3.97
C PHE A 45 -21.63 -14.06 2.80
N LYS A 46 -22.92 -13.92 3.09
CA LYS A 46 -23.97 -13.83 2.07
C LYS A 46 -24.03 -12.41 1.50
N LEU A 47 -23.90 -12.28 0.19
CA LEU A 47 -24.05 -11.01 -0.54
C LEU A 47 -25.47 -10.82 -1.09
N GLY A 48 -26.14 -11.90 -1.46
CA GLY A 48 -27.44 -11.84 -2.12
C GLY A 48 -27.91 -13.19 -2.65
N THR A 49 -28.59 -13.18 -3.78
CA THR A 49 -29.18 -14.35 -4.43
C THR A 49 -29.00 -14.27 -5.96
N VAL A 50 -28.52 -15.36 -6.57
CA VAL A 50 -28.37 -15.51 -8.03
C VAL A 50 -29.58 -16.28 -8.57
N HIS A 51 -30.57 -15.56 -9.11
CA HIS A 51 -31.78 -16.17 -9.66
C HIS A 51 -31.49 -17.02 -10.91
N SER A 52 -30.57 -16.55 -11.75
CA SER A 52 -30.15 -17.25 -12.98
C SER A 52 -29.49 -18.61 -12.71
N ALA A 53 -29.01 -18.85 -11.48
CA ALA A 53 -28.45 -20.11 -11.03
C ALA A 53 -29.43 -20.93 -10.17
N GLY A 54 -30.74 -20.76 -10.36
CA GLY A 54 -31.76 -21.49 -9.59
C GLY A 54 -31.99 -20.93 -8.18
N ASN A 55 -31.97 -19.60 -8.04
CA ASN A 55 -32.18 -18.88 -6.77
C ASN A 55 -31.19 -19.26 -5.65
N ARG A 56 -29.93 -19.51 -6.01
CA ARG A 56 -28.89 -19.88 -5.05
C ARG A 56 -28.36 -18.65 -4.30
N PRO A 57 -28.05 -18.73 -3.00
CA PRO A 57 -27.35 -17.67 -2.30
C PRO A 57 -26.04 -17.32 -3.01
N LEU A 58 -25.74 -16.03 -3.13
CA LEU A 58 -24.42 -15.57 -3.55
C LEU A 58 -23.52 -15.42 -2.32
N ILE A 59 -22.42 -16.16 -2.30
CA ILE A 59 -21.42 -16.13 -1.25
C ILE A 59 -20.29 -15.19 -1.67
N GLY A 60 -19.83 -14.38 -0.72
CA GLY A 60 -18.66 -13.53 -0.81
C GLY A 60 -17.59 -13.96 0.18
N ARG A 61 -16.33 -13.74 -0.19
CA ARG A 61 -15.15 -13.96 0.63
C ARG A 61 -14.09 -12.92 0.28
N LEU A 62 -13.42 -12.37 1.27
CA LEU A 62 -12.29 -11.44 1.06
C LEU A 62 -10.97 -12.17 1.19
N THR A 63 -10.01 -11.84 0.33
CA THR A 63 -8.60 -12.25 0.49
C THR A 63 -7.65 -11.11 0.19
N PHE A 64 -6.52 -11.06 0.90
CA PHE A 64 -5.42 -10.12 0.66
C PHE A 64 -4.15 -10.62 1.35
N ARG A 65 -2.99 -10.07 0.98
CA ARG A 65 -1.75 -10.28 1.73
C ARG A 65 -1.43 -9.11 2.63
N TYR A 66 -0.81 -9.40 3.77
CA TYR A 66 -0.28 -8.41 4.68
C TYR A 66 1.07 -8.86 5.24
N SER A 67 1.82 -7.91 5.77
CA SER A 67 2.96 -8.22 6.64
C SER A 67 2.89 -7.41 7.92
N TYR A 68 3.10 -8.05 9.07
CA TYR A 68 3.11 -7.37 10.35
C TYR A 68 4.44 -7.63 11.05
N ASN A 69 5.11 -6.57 11.47
CA ASN A 69 6.28 -6.63 12.32
C ASN A 69 5.88 -6.19 13.72
N ALA A 70 5.67 -7.14 14.62
CA ALA A 70 5.25 -6.92 15.99
C ALA A 70 6.30 -6.17 16.81
N ALA A 71 7.60 -6.35 16.54
CA ALA A 71 8.67 -5.65 17.24
C ALA A 71 8.61 -4.13 16.99
N ASN A 72 8.25 -3.74 15.77
CA ASN A 72 8.13 -2.34 15.36
C ASN A 72 6.67 -1.83 15.30
N ARG A 73 5.69 -2.67 15.64
CA ARG A 73 4.25 -2.40 15.48
C ARG A 73 3.88 -1.89 14.08
N THR A 74 4.60 -2.38 13.05
CA THR A 74 4.45 -1.90 11.67
C THR A 74 3.61 -2.91 10.88
N ILE A 75 2.46 -2.49 10.38
CA ILE A 75 1.59 -3.29 9.49
C ILE A 75 1.72 -2.77 8.06
N THR A 76 1.90 -3.67 7.10
CA THR A 76 1.94 -3.37 5.67
C THR A 76 0.75 -4.01 4.98
N VAL A 77 -0.03 -3.19 4.27
CA VAL A 77 -1.15 -3.64 3.43
C VAL A 77 -1.14 -2.91 2.10
N CYS A 78 -1.90 -3.39 1.12
CA CYS A 78 -2.09 -2.66 -0.13
C CYS A 78 -3.12 -1.53 0.05
N GLY A 79 -2.79 -0.34 -0.43
CA GLY A 79 -3.74 0.75 -0.59
C GLY A 79 -4.80 0.40 -1.63
N THR A 80 -5.96 1.04 -1.53
CA THR A 80 -7.15 0.72 -2.36
C THR A 80 -6.89 0.85 -3.86
N ASP A 81 -6.06 1.81 -4.26
CA ASP A 81 -5.74 2.08 -5.66
C ASP A 81 -4.42 1.45 -6.12
N PHE A 82 -3.82 0.55 -5.34
CA PHE A 82 -2.57 -0.09 -5.70
C PHE A 82 -2.80 -1.38 -6.49
N PRO A 83 -2.47 -1.42 -7.80
CA PRO A 83 -2.72 -2.58 -8.65
C PRO A 83 -1.74 -3.71 -8.31
N SER A 84 -2.20 -4.71 -7.55
CA SER A 84 -1.37 -5.80 -7.05
C SER A 84 -2.18 -7.06 -6.76
N ALA A 85 -1.58 -8.23 -7.04
CA ALA A 85 -2.11 -9.54 -6.65
C ALA A 85 -2.25 -9.68 -5.12
N ASP A 86 -1.47 -8.90 -4.39
CA ASP A 86 -1.49 -8.87 -2.92
C ASP A 86 -2.63 -8.00 -2.37
N GLY A 87 -3.33 -7.26 -3.24
CA GLY A 87 -4.42 -6.37 -2.88
C GLY A 87 -5.69 -7.09 -2.44
N MET A 88 -6.62 -6.34 -1.85
CA MET A 88 -7.90 -6.89 -1.46
C MET A 88 -8.71 -7.34 -2.67
N THR A 89 -9.17 -8.58 -2.58
CA THR A 89 -9.91 -9.28 -3.62
C THR A 89 -11.19 -9.85 -3.01
N LEU A 90 -12.33 -9.54 -3.62
CA LEU A 90 -13.61 -10.15 -3.33
C LEU A 90 -13.81 -11.34 -4.26
N ILE A 91 -13.88 -12.53 -3.68
CA ILE A 91 -14.22 -13.76 -4.35
C ILE A 91 -15.73 -13.96 -4.20
N THR A 92 -16.42 -14.17 -5.32
CA THR A 92 -17.86 -14.43 -5.35
C THR A 92 -18.17 -15.75 -6.02
N LEU A 93 -19.11 -16.50 -5.46
CA LEU A 93 -19.59 -17.77 -6.01
C LEU A 93 -21.02 -18.10 -5.55
N PRO A 94 -21.86 -18.74 -6.37
CA PRO A 94 -23.13 -19.29 -5.91
C PRO A 94 -22.90 -20.43 -4.90
N ASP A 95 -23.70 -20.48 -3.84
CA ASP A 95 -23.58 -21.46 -2.76
C ASP A 95 -23.77 -22.90 -3.26
N GLY A 96 -22.79 -23.77 -3.01
CA GLY A 96 -22.72 -25.16 -3.49
C GLY A 96 -21.96 -25.35 -4.82
N SER A 97 -21.37 -24.30 -5.39
CA SER A 97 -20.67 -24.36 -6.67
C SER A 97 -19.24 -24.82 -6.48
N ASN A 98 -18.62 -25.36 -7.53
CA ASN A 98 -17.20 -25.70 -7.49
C ASN A 98 -16.37 -24.39 -7.54
N PRO A 99 -15.61 -24.03 -6.47
CA PRO A 99 -14.84 -22.79 -6.44
C PRO A 99 -13.77 -22.70 -7.53
N GLN A 100 -13.28 -23.84 -8.04
CA GLN A 100 -12.25 -23.87 -9.09
C GLN A 100 -12.80 -23.51 -10.48
N GLN A 101 -14.13 -23.53 -10.65
CA GLN A 101 -14.77 -23.35 -11.95
C GLN A 101 -15.69 -22.12 -11.98
N GLU A 102 -16.28 -21.75 -10.84
CA GLU A 102 -17.36 -20.76 -10.77
C GLU A 102 -17.03 -19.55 -9.90
N ALA A 103 -15.82 -19.43 -9.35
CA ALA A 103 -15.43 -18.23 -8.61
C ALA A 103 -15.16 -17.06 -9.57
N CYS A 104 -15.65 -15.87 -9.23
CA CYS A 104 -15.24 -14.62 -9.85
C CYS A 104 -14.50 -13.76 -8.84
N PHE A 105 -13.43 -13.09 -9.29
CA PHE A 105 -12.50 -12.34 -8.45
C PHE A 105 -12.60 -10.86 -8.81
N GLU A 106 -12.96 -10.00 -7.87
CA GLU A 106 -12.97 -8.56 -8.07
C GLU A 106 -11.92 -7.90 -7.17
N HIS A 107 -11.03 -7.10 -7.75
CA HIS A 107 -9.96 -6.42 -7.00
C HIS A 107 -10.35 -5.00 -6.62
N ALA A 108 -9.81 -4.46 -5.51
CA ALA A 108 -10.05 -3.07 -5.11
C ALA A 108 -9.51 -2.02 -6.12
N ALA A 109 -8.27 -2.22 -6.60
CA ALA A 109 -7.60 -1.25 -7.45
C ALA A 109 -8.10 -1.29 -8.90
N ASP A 110 -8.12 -0.13 -9.55
CA ASP A 110 -8.30 -0.01 -11.00
C ASP A 110 -6.93 -0.16 -11.67
N GLY A 111 -6.74 -1.09 -12.61
CA GLY A 111 -5.45 -1.21 -13.29
C GLY A 111 -5.25 -2.40 -14.22
N THR A 112 -4.26 -2.26 -15.10
CA THR A 112 -3.83 -3.27 -16.07
C THR A 112 -3.22 -4.49 -15.37
N GLY A 113 -3.75 -5.69 -15.63
CA GLY A 113 -3.21 -6.95 -15.12
C GLY A 113 -3.89 -7.51 -13.86
N PHE A 114 -4.78 -6.74 -13.24
CA PHE A 114 -5.65 -7.17 -12.13
C PHE A 114 -7.11 -6.78 -12.38
N ALA A 115 -7.51 -6.74 -13.66
CA ALA A 115 -8.93 -6.74 -14.00
C ALA A 115 -9.55 -7.98 -13.36
N ALA A 116 -10.84 -7.89 -13.00
CA ALA A 116 -11.56 -9.05 -12.49
C ALA A 116 -11.25 -10.26 -13.36
N ASP A 117 -10.84 -11.37 -12.76
CA ASP A 117 -10.40 -12.54 -13.53
C ASP A 117 -11.47 -12.83 -14.57
N GLU A 118 -11.11 -12.65 -15.85
CA GLU A 118 -11.87 -13.14 -16.99
C GLU A 118 -11.73 -14.66 -16.99
N LEU A 119 -12.24 -15.32 -15.94
CA LEU A 119 -12.60 -16.73 -16.02
C LEU A 119 -13.78 -16.81 -16.98
N SER A 120 -13.45 -16.74 -18.26
CA SER A 120 -14.20 -17.19 -19.42
C SER A 120 -14.69 -18.65 -19.28
N GLY A 121 -14.35 -19.33 -18.18
CA GLY A 121 -14.77 -20.69 -17.83
C GLY A 121 -16.03 -20.81 -16.96
N SER A 122 -16.48 -19.76 -16.26
CA SER A 122 -17.68 -19.91 -15.40
C SER A 122 -18.96 -19.86 -16.23
N ARG A 123 -19.54 -21.03 -16.51
CA ARG A 123 -20.76 -21.18 -17.33
C ARG A 123 -22.01 -20.63 -16.64
N THR A 124 -22.01 -20.54 -15.31
CA THR A 124 -23.20 -20.32 -14.47
C THR A 124 -23.13 -19.05 -13.63
N TRP A 125 -21.93 -18.50 -13.39
CA TRP A 125 -21.74 -17.27 -12.62
C TRP A 125 -20.76 -16.33 -13.32
N ASN A 126 -21.27 -15.22 -13.86
CA ASN A 126 -20.44 -14.16 -14.43
C ASN A 126 -21.18 -12.82 -14.33
N TYR A 127 -20.72 -11.96 -13.43
CA TYR A 127 -21.31 -10.64 -13.20
C TYR A 127 -20.91 -9.58 -14.23
N HIS A 128 -20.05 -9.91 -15.19
CA HIS A 128 -19.79 -9.09 -16.39
C HIS A 128 -20.76 -9.40 -17.54
N SER A 129 -21.66 -10.38 -17.38
CA SER A 129 -22.64 -10.70 -18.41
C SER A 129 -23.61 -9.54 -18.66
N GLN A 130 -24.12 -9.45 -19.89
CA GLN A 130 -25.16 -8.48 -20.26
C GLN A 130 -26.46 -8.66 -19.46
N LEU A 131 -26.63 -9.82 -18.81
CA LEU A 131 -27.77 -10.11 -17.93
C LEU A 131 -27.65 -9.45 -16.55
N MET A 132 -26.48 -8.91 -16.18
CA MET A 132 -26.19 -8.27 -14.90
C MET A 132 -25.59 -6.86 -15.08
N PRO A 133 -26.30 -5.95 -15.78
CA PRO A 133 -25.75 -4.64 -16.12
C PRO A 133 -25.37 -3.85 -14.85
N GLY A 134 -24.11 -3.44 -14.76
CA GLY A 134 -23.59 -2.67 -13.62
C GLY A 134 -23.19 -3.48 -12.39
N ALA A 135 -23.37 -4.80 -12.37
CA ALA A 135 -23.00 -5.64 -11.23
C ALA A 135 -21.49 -5.57 -10.93
N ALA A 136 -20.63 -5.56 -11.97
CA ALA A 136 -19.18 -5.35 -11.80
C ALA A 136 -18.86 -4.07 -11.02
N LYS A 137 -19.55 -2.95 -11.31
CA LYS A 137 -19.36 -1.70 -10.57
C LYS A 137 -19.80 -1.83 -9.10
N VAL A 138 -20.86 -2.59 -8.83
CA VAL A 138 -21.32 -2.88 -7.47
C VAL A 138 -20.30 -3.72 -6.72
N PHE A 139 -19.82 -4.83 -7.28
CA PHE A 139 -18.79 -5.66 -6.64
C PHE A 139 -17.49 -4.90 -6.43
N LYS A 140 -17.07 -4.08 -7.40
CA LYS A 140 -15.94 -3.16 -7.27
C LYS A 140 -16.11 -2.22 -6.08
N SER A 141 -17.29 -1.61 -5.94
CA SER A 141 -17.56 -0.72 -4.80
C SER A 141 -17.53 -1.46 -3.46
N ILE A 142 -17.99 -2.72 -3.41
CA ILE A 142 -17.96 -3.56 -2.20
C ILE A 142 -16.50 -3.80 -1.77
N VAL A 143 -15.64 -4.28 -2.68
CA VAL A 143 -14.25 -4.61 -2.34
C VAL A 143 -13.43 -3.36 -2.01
N ARG A 144 -13.67 -2.24 -2.72
CA ARG A 144 -13.05 -0.95 -2.41
C ARG A 144 -13.45 -0.44 -1.03
N GLY A 145 -14.75 -0.42 -0.75
CA GLY A 145 -15.28 -0.01 0.54
C GLY A 145 -14.77 -0.88 1.69
N ALA A 146 -14.63 -2.19 1.47
CA ALA A 146 -14.05 -3.10 2.46
C ALA A 146 -12.56 -2.81 2.74
N ASN A 147 -11.76 -2.53 1.70
CA ASN A 147 -10.35 -2.19 1.87
C ASN A 147 -10.17 -0.84 2.60
N GLU A 148 -10.98 0.15 2.24
CA GLU A 148 -11.01 1.45 2.91
C GLU A 148 -11.44 1.31 4.38
N ALA A 149 -12.47 0.50 4.67
CA ALA A 149 -12.92 0.24 6.02
C ALA A 149 -11.85 -0.49 6.86
N MET A 150 -11.13 -1.45 6.28
CA MET A 150 -10.01 -2.12 6.93
C MET A 150 -8.89 -1.13 7.26
N ILE A 151 -8.48 -0.29 6.30
CA ILE A 151 -7.45 0.73 6.51
C ILE A 151 -7.88 1.71 7.61
N ALA A 152 -9.13 2.17 7.60
CA ALA A 152 -9.67 3.02 8.65
C ALA A 152 -9.68 2.33 10.03
N ALA A 153 -9.99 1.04 10.09
CA ALA A 153 -9.96 0.25 11.33
C ALA A 153 -8.52 0.08 11.87
N LEU A 154 -7.53 -0.09 10.99
CA LEU A 154 -6.11 -0.10 11.36
C LEU A 154 -5.69 1.26 11.95
N GLU A 155 -6.09 2.36 11.31
CA GLU A 155 -5.79 3.74 11.77
C GLU A 155 -6.45 4.07 13.11
N ALA A 156 -7.65 3.54 13.36
CA ALA A 156 -8.36 3.70 14.62
C ALA A 156 -7.82 2.80 15.75
N SER A 157 -6.94 1.84 15.44
CA SER A 157 -6.39 0.92 16.45
C SER A 157 -5.51 1.66 17.45
N THR A 158 -5.91 1.63 18.72
CA THR A 158 -5.19 2.28 19.83
C THR A 158 -4.32 1.31 20.64
N SER A 159 -4.50 0.01 20.47
CA SER A 159 -3.78 -1.02 21.22
C SER A 159 -3.50 -2.26 20.34
N PRO A 160 -2.25 -2.44 19.87
CA PRO A 160 -1.15 -1.49 19.94
C PRO A 160 -1.43 -0.27 19.05
N GLN A 161 -0.79 0.87 19.36
CA GLN A 161 -0.70 1.96 18.39
C GLN A 161 0.10 1.45 17.18
N LEU A 162 -0.45 1.50 15.97
CA LEU A 162 0.17 0.93 14.78
C LEU A 162 0.90 1.98 13.93
N ILE A 163 1.98 1.56 13.28
CA ILE A 163 2.58 2.27 12.16
C ILE A 163 2.11 1.56 10.90
N ILE A 164 1.45 2.28 10.02
CA ILE A 164 0.76 1.68 8.87
C ILE A 164 1.51 2.03 7.60
N GLN A 165 2.07 1.03 6.93
CA GLN A 165 2.64 1.13 5.60
C GLN A 165 1.56 0.75 4.58
N LEU A 166 1.14 1.70 3.76
CA LEU A 166 0.20 1.47 2.68
C LEU A 166 0.98 1.43 1.37
N ARG A 167 1.00 0.29 0.68
CA ARG A 167 1.52 0.24 -0.68
C ARG A 167 0.62 1.09 -1.56
N THR A 168 1.17 2.11 -2.20
CA THR A 168 0.44 3.00 -3.09
C THR A 168 1.17 3.11 -4.42
N PRO A 169 0.47 3.41 -5.52
CA PRO A 169 1.16 3.78 -6.76
C PRO A 169 2.09 4.95 -6.48
N VAL A 170 3.21 4.99 -7.20
CA VAL A 170 4.08 6.17 -7.18
C VAL A 170 3.24 7.36 -7.65
N PRO A 171 3.32 8.54 -7.00
CA PRO A 171 2.64 9.73 -7.48
C PRO A 171 3.04 9.99 -8.93
N GLU A 172 2.12 10.42 -9.81
CA GLU A 172 2.39 10.57 -11.24
C GLU A 172 3.70 11.35 -11.48
N LEU A 173 4.78 10.64 -11.75
CA LEU A 173 6.03 11.21 -12.22
C LEU A 173 5.98 11.11 -13.75
N PRO A 174 6.38 12.15 -14.49
CA PRO A 174 6.56 12.02 -15.92
C PRO A 174 7.47 10.83 -16.25
N ILE A 175 7.18 10.11 -17.33
CA ILE A 175 7.87 8.85 -17.67
C ILE A 175 9.40 9.03 -17.82
N GLU A 176 9.84 10.22 -18.26
CA GLU A 176 11.26 10.57 -18.27
C GLU A 176 11.94 10.51 -16.91
N HIS A 177 11.23 10.78 -15.80
CA HIS A 177 11.80 10.67 -14.47
C HIS A 177 12.00 9.21 -14.04
N TYR A 178 11.15 8.28 -14.50
CA TYR A 178 11.33 6.85 -14.20
C TYR A 178 12.54 6.28 -14.94
N LEU A 179 12.79 6.73 -16.17
CA LEU A 179 13.94 6.28 -16.95
C LEU A 179 15.26 6.79 -16.39
N ASN A 180 15.32 8.03 -15.89
CA ASN A 180 16.48 8.56 -15.16
C ASN A 180 16.74 7.84 -13.83
N LEU A 181 15.82 6.96 -13.43
CA LEU A 181 15.87 6.12 -12.26
C LEU A 181 15.92 4.66 -12.64
N ALA A 182 16.45 4.34 -13.79
CA ALA A 182 16.88 2.99 -14.06
C ALA A 182 18.40 2.89 -13.99
N VAL A 183 18.87 1.74 -13.55
CA VAL A 183 20.24 1.27 -13.58
C VAL A 183 20.33 0.22 -14.67
N VAL A 184 21.42 0.23 -15.43
CA VAL A 184 21.67 -0.73 -16.49
C VAL A 184 22.66 -1.76 -15.97
N TYR A 185 22.35 -3.04 -16.13
CA TYR A 185 23.27 -4.14 -15.86
C TYR A 185 23.65 -4.82 -17.17
N ARG A 186 24.91 -5.24 -17.29
CA ARG A 186 25.38 -6.10 -18.37
C ARG A 186 25.89 -7.40 -17.78
N GLN A 187 25.30 -8.52 -18.18
CA GLN A 187 25.67 -9.85 -17.66
C GLN A 187 25.64 -9.91 -16.12
N GLY A 188 24.67 -9.23 -15.50
CA GLY A 188 24.52 -9.14 -14.06
C GLY A 188 25.46 -8.18 -13.33
N GLN A 189 26.35 -7.47 -14.03
CA GLN A 189 27.20 -6.42 -13.46
C GLN A 189 26.62 -5.04 -13.72
N PHE A 190 26.63 -4.17 -12.70
CA PHE A 190 26.22 -2.77 -12.85
C PHE A 190 27.08 -2.08 -13.90
N LEU A 191 26.44 -1.49 -14.91
CA LEU A 191 27.09 -0.74 -15.97
C LEU A 191 27.06 0.76 -15.64
N GLU A 192 25.87 1.34 -15.56
CA GLU A 192 25.67 2.78 -15.30
C GLU A 192 24.20 3.10 -14.95
N LEU A 193 23.92 4.37 -14.67
CA LEU A 193 22.55 4.88 -14.67
C LEU A 193 22.05 4.92 -16.12
N TYR A 194 20.79 4.55 -16.33
CA TYR A 194 20.16 4.59 -17.65
C TYR A 194 20.15 6.01 -18.19
N ASP A 195 20.81 6.18 -19.33
CA ASP A 195 20.89 7.38 -20.13
C ASP A 195 20.20 7.14 -21.47
N ARG A 196 19.15 7.92 -21.74
CA ARG A 196 18.39 7.87 -22.99
C ARG A 196 19.24 8.12 -24.24
N SER A 197 20.36 8.81 -24.10
CA SER A 197 21.26 9.11 -25.21
C SER A 197 22.30 8.02 -25.47
N SER A 198 22.43 7.07 -24.55
CA SER A 198 23.35 5.95 -24.65
C SER A 198 22.73 4.77 -25.41
N GLN A 199 23.56 4.06 -26.19
CA GLN A 199 23.16 2.85 -26.90
C GLN A 199 23.45 1.62 -26.03
N TYR A 200 22.39 0.99 -25.53
CA TYR A 200 22.46 -0.25 -24.76
C TYR A 200 22.39 -1.49 -25.66
N GLU A 201 23.10 -2.53 -25.27
CA GLU A 201 23.03 -3.83 -25.94
C GLU A 201 21.71 -4.52 -25.62
N THR A 202 21.24 -5.41 -26.49
CA THR A 202 20.01 -6.18 -26.25
C THR A 202 20.10 -7.12 -25.05
N THR A 203 21.32 -7.38 -24.56
CA THR A 203 21.60 -8.17 -23.36
C THR A 203 21.67 -7.34 -22.08
N ASP A 204 21.54 -6.01 -22.18
CA ASP A 204 21.54 -5.13 -21.03
C ASP A 204 20.18 -5.15 -20.33
N GLU A 205 20.22 -5.29 -19.01
CA GLU A 205 19.03 -5.27 -18.16
C GLU A 205 18.86 -3.89 -17.54
N ILE A 206 17.83 -3.17 -17.97
CA ILE A 206 17.44 -1.89 -17.39
C ILE A 206 16.51 -2.16 -16.21
N ARG A 207 16.98 -1.93 -14.98
CA ARG A 207 16.22 -2.15 -13.73
C ARG A 207 15.96 -0.82 -13.03
N PRO A 208 14.80 -0.56 -12.42
CA PRO A 208 14.59 0.65 -11.61
C PRO A 208 15.53 0.71 -10.38
N VAL A 209 16.00 1.91 -9.96
CA VAL A 209 17.06 2.11 -8.94
C VAL A 209 16.66 1.64 -7.54
N ASP A 210 17.68 1.13 -6.84
CA ASP A 210 17.94 1.01 -5.40
C ASP A 210 16.78 1.31 -4.44
N SER A 211 16.55 2.58 -4.08
CA SER A 211 15.43 2.99 -3.22
C SER A 211 14.18 3.27 -4.05
N VAL A 212 13.19 2.38 -3.98
CA VAL A 212 11.91 2.55 -4.69
C VAL A 212 10.81 3.08 -3.76
N TRP A 213 9.85 3.79 -4.35
CA TRP A 213 8.60 4.13 -3.66
C TRP A 213 7.92 2.84 -3.19
N GLY A 214 7.93 2.62 -1.87
CA GLY A 214 7.21 1.52 -1.24
C GLY A 214 5.74 1.87 -1.05
N GLY A 215 5.47 3.14 -0.73
CA GLY A 215 4.14 3.64 -0.50
C GLY A 215 4.11 4.81 0.49
N GLU A 216 3.01 4.93 1.19
CA GLU A 216 2.83 5.88 2.27
C GLU A 216 3.05 5.20 3.63
N VAL A 217 3.53 5.96 4.61
CA VAL A 217 3.52 5.55 6.01
C VAL A 217 2.66 6.49 6.83
N LYS A 218 1.82 5.93 7.69
CA LYS A 218 1.10 6.66 8.75
C LYS A 218 1.73 6.31 10.09
N MET A 219 2.39 7.28 10.69
CA MET A 219 2.99 7.20 12.01
C MET A 219 2.02 7.71 13.06
N THR A 220 2.22 7.27 14.29
CA THR A 220 1.42 7.75 15.41
C THR A 220 1.99 9.02 16.00
N LYS A 221 1.14 9.82 16.66
CA LYS A 221 1.60 11.02 17.35
C LYS A 221 2.63 10.64 18.41
N ASN A 222 3.75 11.35 18.41
CA ASN A 222 4.94 11.10 19.25
C ASN A 222 5.73 9.83 18.91
N GLU A 223 5.48 9.19 17.77
CA GLU A 223 6.31 8.07 17.32
C GLU A 223 7.75 8.54 17.14
N ASN A 224 8.70 7.84 17.77
CA ASN A 224 10.10 8.27 17.76
C ASN A 224 10.76 7.79 16.46
N PHE A 225 11.60 8.66 15.89
CA PHE A 225 12.42 8.29 14.75
C PHE A 225 13.77 9.01 14.80
N ALA A 226 14.76 8.48 14.07
CA ALA A 226 16.11 9.02 14.01
C ALA A 226 16.63 8.97 12.57
N ASN A 227 17.69 9.74 12.28
CA ASN A 227 18.28 9.79 10.94
C ASN A 227 18.87 8.44 10.52
N VAL A 228 18.86 8.19 9.21
CA VAL A 228 19.70 7.16 8.59
C VAL A 228 21.08 7.74 8.31
N ILE A 229 22.10 7.15 8.95
CA ILE A 229 23.49 7.55 8.80
C ILE A 229 23.99 7.13 7.42
N GLY A 230 24.62 8.07 6.70
CA GLY A 230 25.20 7.81 5.39
C GLY A 230 24.17 7.74 4.26
N SER A 231 23.02 8.40 4.42
CA SER A 231 21.94 8.43 3.42
C SER A 231 22.16 9.41 2.27
N THR A 232 23.20 10.26 2.33
CA THR A 232 23.53 11.23 1.28
C THR A 232 23.67 10.65 -0.13
N PRO A 233 24.20 9.44 -0.34
CA PRO A 233 24.30 8.84 -1.67
C PRO A 233 22.96 8.38 -2.27
N ASP A 234 21.85 8.41 -1.52
CA ASP A 234 20.56 7.92 -2.01
C ASP A 234 20.07 8.78 -3.18
N PRO A 235 19.93 8.21 -4.40
CA PRO A 235 19.58 8.96 -5.58
C PRO A 235 18.19 9.57 -5.44
N LYS A 236 18.06 10.80 -5.92
CA LYS A 236 16.79 11.52 -5.98
C LYS A 236 15.87 10.87 -7.02
N VAL A 237 14.62 10.59 -6.68
CA VAL A 237 13.60 10.00 -7.57
C VAL A 237 13.03 11.08 -8.52
N GLY A 238 13.88 11.60 -9.43
CA GLY A 238 13.54 12.68 -10.37
C GLY A 238 13.28 14.05 -9.74
N ARG A 239 13.09 14.11 -8.42
CA ARG A 239 12.84 15.28 -7.57
C ARG A 239 13.60 15.10 -6.26
N SER A 240 13.82 16.19 -5.54
CA SER A 240 14.29 16.07 -4.16
C SER A 240 13.25 15.30 -3.31
N TRP A 241 13.71 14.59 -2.28
CA TRP A 241 12.81 13.85 -1.38
C TRP A 241 11.75 14.74 -0.72
N ILE A 242 12.08 16.01 -0.41
CA ILE A 242 11.10 16.96 0.11
C ILE A 242 10.08 17.37 -0.94
N ASP A 243 10.47 17.50 -2.21
CA ASP A 243 9.54 17.85 -3.28
C ASP A 243 8.61 16.67 -3.63
N LEU A 244 9.11 15.44 -3.52
CA LEU A 244 8.29 14.24 -3.63
C LEU A 244 7.25 14.20 -2.49
N TRP A 245 7.69 14.43 -1.25
CA TRP A 245 6.80 14.52 -0.10
C TRP A 245 5.75 15.65 -0.28
N ARG A 246 6.18 16.82 -0.76
CA ARG A 246 5.29 17.98 -1.02
C ARG A 246 4.21 17.68 -2.04
N LYS A 247 4.57 16.97 -3.11
CA LYS A 247 3.63 16.61 -4.15
C LYS A 247 2.54 15.68 -3.61
N GLN A 248 2.90 14.80 -2.67
CA GLN A 248 1.97 13.85 -2.09
C GLN A 248 1.08 14.46 -0.99
N PHE A 249 1.66 15.24 -0.08
CA PHE A 249 0.99 15.66 1.16
C PHE A 249 0.79 17.18 1.27
N GLY A 250 1.19 17.95 0.28
CA GLY A 250 1.16 19.42 0.30
C GLY A 250 2.41 20.04 0.93
N TYR A 251 2.43 21.36 1.09
CA TYR A 251 3.63 22.06 1.59
C TYR A 251 3.80 21.88 3.11
N PRO A 252 4.94 21.32 3.59
CA PRO A 252 5.23 21.29 5.01
C PRO A 252 5.66 22.69 5.45
N THR A 253 5.08 23.14 6.55
CA THR A 253 5.25 24.46 7.19
C THR A 253 6.10 24.39 8.46
N SER A 254 6.32 23.20 9.03
CA SER A 254 7.14 22.97 10.22
C SER A 254 8.01 21.72 10.08
N CYS A 255 8.91 21.50 11.05
CA CYS A 255 9.65 20.24 11.17
C CYS A 255 8.75 19.16 11.78
N THR A 256 8.91 17.90 11.37
CA THR A 256 8.36 16.71 12.04
C THR A 256 9.06 16.43 13.38
N SER A 257 9.30 17.47 14.17
CA SER A 257 9.89 17.40 15.52
C SER A 257 9.61 18.74 16.18
N LEU A 258 8.86 18.75 17.29
CA LEU A 258 8.74 19.95 18.11
C LEU A 258 9.92 20.01 19.08
N SER A 259 11.01 20.59 18.60
CA SER A 259 12.12 21.14 19.39
C SER A 259 12.64 20.24 20.51
N PHE A 260 12.62 18.91 20.31
CA PHE A 260 12.99 17.96 21.34
C PHE A 260 14.52 17.76 21.39
N PRO A 261 15.14 17.68 22.59
CA PRO A 261 14.50 17.76 23.92
C PRO A 261 14.19 19.18 24.41
N LYS A 262 14.84 20.22 23.88
CA LYS A 262 14.56 21.67 24.03
C LYS A 262 15.64 22.42 23.26
N GLY A 263 15.30 23.52 22.60
CA GLY A 263 16.28 24.49 22.07
C GLY A 263 17.01 24.09 20.78
N PHE A 264 16.49 23.13 20.02
CA PHE A 264 17.01 22.86 18.68
C PHE A 264 16.49 23.90 17.68
N ASP A 265 17.37 24.75 17.17
CA ASP A 265 17.01 25.79 16.21
C ASP A 265 16.75 25.20 14.82
N CYS A 266 15.49 24.87 14.57
CA CYS A 266 15.02 24.57 13.23
C CYS A 266 14.79 25.86 12.47
N GLY A 267 15.84 26.33 11.79
CA GLY A 267 15.70 27.36 10.76
C GLY A 267 14.64 26.99 9.70
N PRO A 268 14.30 27.92 8.78
CA PRO A 268 13.11 27.80 7.93
C PRO A 268 13.19 26.71 6.84
N THR A 269 14.36 26.09 6.66
CA THR A 269 14.60 25.13 5.58
C THR A 269 14.29 23.70 6.02
N LEU A 270 13.26 23.13 5.40
CA LEU A 270 12.90 21.73 5.53
C LEU A 270 13.49 20.90 4.39
N VAL A 271 13.84 19.66 4.70
CA VAL A 271 14.35 18.63 3.81
C VAL A 271 13.57 17.33 4.01
N GLY A 272 13.61 16.44 3.03
CA GLY A 272 13.01 15.11 3.12
C GLY A 272 14.07 14.20 3.72
N GLY A 273 14.11 14.12 5.04
CA GLY A 273 15.13 13.35 5.74
C GLY A 273 14.84 11.87 5.67
N HIS A 274 15.87 11.07 5.39
CA HIS A 274 15.82 9.63 5.55
C HIS A 274 15.85 9.30 7.04
N VAL A 275 14.79 8.66 7.51
CA VAL A 275 14.63 8.33 8.92
C VAL A 275 14.23 6.87 9.11
N ILE A 276 14.52 6.36 10.29
CA ILE A 276 14.12 5.04 10.78
C ILE A 276 13.40 5.19 12.11
N LEU A 277 12.55 4.23 12.45
CA LEU A 277 11.87 4.21 13.73
C LEU A 277 12.86 4.02 14.89
N GLY A 278 12.50 4.58 16.05
CA GLY A 278 13.29 4.50 17.27
C GLY A 278 14.09 5.76 17.57
N LYS A 279 15.02 5.66 18.52
CA LYS A 279 15.72 6.82 19.11
C LYS A 279 17.20 6.93 18.75
N LYS A 280 17.70 6.03 17.92
CA LYS A 280 19.13 5.92 17.62
C LYS A 280 19.32 5.96 16.12
N ALA A 281 20.05 6.98 15.64
CA ALA A 281 20.48 7.02 14.26
C ALA A 281 21.42 5.84 13.99
N THR A 282 21.20 5.14 12.89
CA THR A 282 22.02 4.00 12.49
C THR A 282 22.21 3.98 10.99
N LYS A 283 23.26 3.29 10.55
CA LYS A 283 23.39 2.89 9.15
C LYS A 283 22.42 1.74 8.90
N VAL A 284 21.59 1.89 7.87
CA VAL A 284 20.67 0.86 7.43
C VAL A 284 21.32 0.05 6.32
N ALA A 285 21.07 -1.26 6.30
CA ALA A 285 21.55 -2.12 5.23
C ALA A 285 20.89 -1.78 3.88
N ALA A 286 21.65 -1.91 2.80
CA ALA A 286 21.13 -1.87 1.45
C ALA A 286 19.99 -2.92 1.28
N GLY A 287 18.92 -2.58 0.57
CA GLY A 287 17.73 -3.40 0.42
C GLY A 287 16.70 -3.30 1.56
N SER A 288 16.89 -2.43 2.55
CA SER A 288 15.96 -2.30 3.67
C SER A 288 14.62 -1.68 3.27
N ASN A 289 13.55 -2.12 3.95
CA ASN A 289 12.20 -1.56 3.83
C ASN A 289 11.81 -0.74 5.08
N ASN A 290 12.79 -0.31 5.88
CA ASN A 290 12.54 0.39 7.15
C ASN A 290 12.93 1.86 7.10
N VAL A 291 13.15 2.42 5.90
CA VAL A 291 13.50 3.82 5.71
C VAL A 291 12.28 4.60 5.28
N TYR A 292 12.11 5.78 5.87
CA TYR A 292 11.00 6.69 5.61
C TYR A 292 11.53 8.07 5.25
N ILE A 293 10.73 8.83 4.50
CA ILE A 293 10.94 10.26 4.27
C ILE A 293 9.94 11.05 5.10
N LEU A 294 10.45 11.92 5.96
CA LEU A 294 9.68 12.91 6.70
C LEU A 294 10.26 14.32 6.51
N PRO A 295 9.41 15.37 6.55
CA PRO A 295 9.88 16.73 6.47
C PRO A 295 10.59 17.12 7.78
N ILE A 296 11.90 17.25 7.75
CA ILE A 296 12.70 17.65 8.91
C ILE A 296 13.54 18.88 8.58
N CYS A 297 13.91 19.67 9.58
CA CYS A 297 14.77 20.83 9.33
C CYS A 297 16.21 20.39 9.01
N LYS A 298 16.94 21.19 8.23
CA LYS A 298 18.34 20.90 7.84
C LYS A 298 19.25 20.61 9.04
N GLY A 299 19.02 21.29 10.17
CA GLY A 299 19.75 21.03 11.41
C GLY A 299 19.54 19.60 11.91
N HIS A 300 18.28 19.13 11.97
CA HIS A 300 17.98 17.77 12.40
C HIS A 300 18.60 16.74 11.47
N ASN A 301 18.49 16.96 10.15
CA ASN A 301 19.04 16.06 9.14
C ASN A 301 20.56 15.90 9.21
N ASN A 302 21.28 16.86 9.79
CA ASN A 302 22.74 16.86 9.88
C ASN A 302 23.26 16.46 11.28
N ASN A 303 22.38 15.99 12.17
CA ASN A 303 22.75 15.64 13.54
C ASN A 303 22.26 14.25 13.92
N ASP A 304 23.15 13.26 13.83
CA ASP A 304 22.86 11.87 14.17
C ASP A 304 22.82 11.61 15.69
N LYS A 305 23.11 12.62 16.52
CA LYS A 305 23.09 12.51 17.99
C LYS A 305 21.71 12.79 18.59
N ILE A 306 20.72 13.13 17.77
CA ILE A 306 19.37 13.44 18.21
C ILE A 306 18.36 12.53 17.52
N TYR A 307 17.26 12.28 18.22
CA TYR A 307 16.07 11.65 17.66
C TYR A 307 14.92 12.64 17.73
N MET A 308 13.91 12.37 16.95
CA MET A 308 12.75 13.21 16.71
C MET A 308 11.46 12.44 17.02
N ALA A 309 10.34 13.14 16.96
CA ALA A 309 9.03 12.55 17.18
C ALA A 309 8.00 13.09 16.19
N ALA A 310 7.13 12.21 15.68
CA ALA A 310 6.11 12.59 14.70
C ALA A 310 4.99 13.39 15.37
N ILE A 311 5.09 14.72 15.31
CA ILE A 311 4.13 15.61 16.02
C ILE A 311 3.29 16.46 15.06
N SER A 312 3.89 17.03 14.01
CA SER A 312 3.17 17.84 13.02
C SER A 312 2.73 17.03 11.79
N TYR A 313 3.58 16.13 11.32
CA TYR A 313 3.32 15.31 10.13
C TYR A 313 3.33 13.85 10.54
N LEU A 314 2.15 13.24 10.51
CA LEU A 314 1.96 11.83 10.77
C LEU A 314 2.13 10.99 9.50
N ASN A 315 1.97 11.62 8.33
CA ASN A 315 2.16 10.96 7.05
C ASN A 315 3.60 11.16 6.53
N GLY A 316 4.17 10.09 5.98
CA GLY A 316 5.48 10.08 5.36
C GLY A 316 5.51 9.21 4.11
N ILE A 317 6.64 9.21 3.43
CA ILE A 317 6.90 8.25 2.34
C ILE A 317 7.62 7.06 2.94
N TRP A 318 7.21 5.85 2.56
CA TRP A 318 7.93 4.63 2.86
C TRP A 318 8.79 4.22 1.66
N LEU A 319 10.07 3.96 1.90
CA LEU A 319 11.00 3.47 0.90
C LEU A 319 11.14 1.94 1.00
N LYS A 320 11.07 1.29 -0.15
CA LYS A 320 11.35 -0.14 -0.30
C LYS A 320 12.72 -0.30 -0.98
N ASN A 321 13.44 -1.37 -0.63
CA ASN A 321 14.76 -1.71 -1.17
C ASN A 321 15.87 -0.66 -0.95
N TYR A 322 15.77 0.20 0.07
CA TYR A 322 16.69 1.32 0.33
C TYR A 322 18.17 1.04 -0.03
N LEU A 323 18.77 1.81 -0.93
CA LEU A 323 20.18 1.70 -1.39
C LEU A 323 20.60 0.32 -1.94
N ARG A 324 19.69 -0.51 -2.45
CA ARG A 324 20.02 -1.81 -3.04
C ARG A 324 20.74 -1.69 -4.39
N GLN A 325 22.06 -1.86 -4.37
CA GLN A 325 22.91 -2.04 -5.55
C GLN A 325 22.60 -3.32 -6.35
#